data_AF-A0A177CYS9-F1
#
_entry.id   AF-A0A177CYS9-F1
#
_cell.length_a   1.000
_cell.length_b   1.000
_cell.length_c   1.000
_cell.angle_alpha   90.00
_cell.angle_beta   90.00
_cell.angle_gamma   90.00
#
_symmetry.space_group_name_H-M   'P 1'
#
loop_
_entity.id
_entity.type
_entity.pdbx_description
1 polymer ?
#
loop_
_entity_poly.entity_id
_entity_poly.type
_entity_poly.pdbx_seq_one_letter_code
_entity_poly.pdbx_strand_id
1 'polypeptide(L)'
;MIVFSERRRLTVAVFAFAATTLLFLALHQTHATEAIRVRIGIGQNRFGGTSHNRPTNDIYRTGSGFSNGSAPVLATGKERFAYVTFLSGTVDASDDLDEDYYFVATRILLWQLLHNPQTRTSGIDVVTAPSSTPVDFLHVENDEWIHAAQHRWDDVMTKLRAWEMTQYSRILMLDGDTMLRLPLDGVFDDKGAKPLATKKLSNLVTLPGEAPLPQTYLLASLSEVRDSTHDFAKGLVSIHGKWWTQPYLYENEEVKRWLRRQRWEMKGWYDTWDLRHA
;
A
#
# COMPACT_ATOMS: atom_id res chain seq x y z
N MET A 1 -56.80 2.63 36.54
CA MET A 1 -55.55 3.42 36.64
C MET A 1 -54.31 2.69 36.06
N ILE A 2 -54.44 1.49 35.45
CA ILE A 2 -53.31 0.67 34.99
C ILE A 2 -52.98 0.88 33.50
N VAL A 3 -53.98 1.23 32.67
CA VAL A 3 -53.83 1.39 31.20
C VAL A 3 -52.99 2.61 30.78
N PHE A 4 -52.87 3.63 31.63
CA PHE A 4 -52.11 4.85 31.32
C PHE A 4 -50.58 4.67 31.47
N SER A 5 -50.14 3.70 32.28
CA SER A 5 -48.71 3.45 32.54
C SER A 5 -48.03 2.74 31.36
N GLU A 6 -48.73 1.80 30.72
CA GLU A 6 -48.17 1.03 29.59
C GLU A 6 -47.97 1.87 28.33
N ARG A 7 -48.89 2.80 28.04
CA ARG A 7 -48.74 3.71 26.89
C ARG A 7 -47.49 4.59 26.99
N ARG A 8 -47.18 5.09 28.18
CA ARG A 8 -45.97 5.90 28.41
C ARG A 8 -44.68 5.08 28.23
N ARG A 9 -44.67 3.83 28.67
CA ARG A 9 -43.52 2.92 28.48
C ARG A 9 -43.30 2.58 27.01
N LEU A 10 -44.38 2.34 26.25
CA LEU A 10 -44.31 2.08 24.82
C LEU A 10 -43.79 3.30 24.05
N THR A 11 -44.28 4.49 24.37
CA THR A 11 -43.82 5.73 23.73
C THR A 11 -42.33 5.99 24.01
N VAL A 12 -41.87 5.82 25.25
CA VAL A 12 -40.45 5.99 25.60
C VAL A 12 -39.57 4.97 24.86
N ALA A 13 -40.02 3.71 24.73
CA ALA A 13 -39.27 2.68 24.00
C ALA A 13 -39.13 3.00 22.50
N VAL A 14 -40.20 3.48 21.86
CA VAL A 14 -40.17 3.88 20.44
C VAL A 14 -39.25 5.07 20.21
N PHE A 15 -39.29 6.08 21.09
CA PHE A 15 -38.39 7.23 21.00
C PHE A 15 -36.93 6.84 21.24
N ALA A 16 -36.65 5.95 22.20
CA ALA A 16 -35.29 5.47 22.45
C ALA A 16 -34.73 4.69 21.25
N PHE A 17 -35.55 3.87 20.59
CA PHE A 17 -35.17 3.12 19.39
C PHE A 17 -34.94 4.04 18.18
N ALA A 18 -35.82 5.03 17.98
CA ALA A 18 -35.66 6.00 16.90
C ALA A 18 -34.39 6.86 17.10
N ALA A 19 -34.13 7.31 18.34
CA ALA A 19 -32.95 8.11 18.67
C ALA A 19 -31.64 7.33 18.50
N THR A 20 -31.59 6.06 18.90
CA THR A 20 -30.42 5.20 18.67
C THR A 20 -30.20 4.92 17.20
N THR A 21 -31.27 4.65 16.43
CA THR A 21 -31.16 4.43 14.98
C THR A 21 -30.66 5.68 14.26
N LEU A 22 -31.18 6.86 14.62
CA LEU A 22 -30.72 8.15 14.06
C LEU A 22 -29.28 8.48 14.46
N LEU A 23 -28.86 8.14 15.69
CA LEU A 23 -27.46 8.30 16.11
C LEU A 23 -26.53 7.37 15.34
N PHE A 24 -26.93 6.11 15.09
CA PHE A 24 -26.17 5.18 14.25
C PHE A 24 -26.06 5.64 12.80
N LEU A 25 -27.13 6.19 12.23
CA LEU A 25 -27.14 6.77 10.87
C LEU A 25 -26.28 8.04 10.79
N ALA A 26 -26.33 8.91 11.81
CA ALA A 26 -25.50 10.11 11.89
C ALA A 26 -24.01 9.76 12.03
N LEU A 27 -23.67 8.76 12.86
CA LEU A 27 -22.30 8.25 12.99
C LEU A 27 -21.81 7.57 11.70
N HIS A 28 -22.70 6.87 10.97
CA HIS A 28 -22.38 6.34 9.65
C HIS A 28 -22.16 7.45 8.60
N GLN A 29 -22.93 8.55 8.64
CA GLN A 29 -22.76 9.69 7.73
C GLN A 29 -21.52 10.54 8.02
N THR A 30 -21.02 10.57 9.27
CA THR A 30 -19.77 11.28 9.59
C THR A 30 -18.50 10.57 9.11
N HIS A 31 -18.60 9.31 8.71
CA HIS A 31 -17.56 8.65 7.91
C HIS A 31 -17.89 8.83 6.42
N ALA A 32 -17.84 10.08 5.95
CA ALA A 32 -17.58 10.34 4.54
C ALA A 32 -16.19 9.76 4.24
N THR A 33 -16.19 8.49 3.84
CA THR A 33 -15.01 7.75 3.41
C THR A 33 -14.32 8.55 2.32
N GLU A 34 -13.13 9.08 2.60
CA GLU A 34 -12.17 9.33 1.53
C GLU A 34 -11.97 7.96 0.86
N ALA A 35 -12.57 7.79 -0.31
CA ALA A 35 -12.61 6.52 -1.00
C ALA A 35 -11.16 6.03 -1.22
N ILE A 36 -10.86 4.82 -0.76
CA ILE A 36 -9.59 4.14 -1.04
C ILE A 36 -9.51 4.01 -2.57
N ARG A 37 -8.55 4.68 -3.19
CA ARG A 37 -8.37 4.61 -4.65
C ARG A 37 -7.35 3.53 -4.96
N VAL A 38 -7.83 2.41 -5.51
CA VAL A 38 -6.96 1.47 -6.21
C VAL A 38 -6.56 2.11 -7.52
N ARG A 39 -5.26 2.37 -7.71
CA ARG A 39 -4.72 2.85 -8.98
C ARG A 39 -3.82 1.76 -9.57
N ILE A 40 -4.17 1.31 -10.78
CA ILE A 40 -3.29 0.49 -11.60
C ILE A 40 -2.39 1.45 -12.38
N GLY A 41 -1.09 1.43 -12.10
CA GLY A 41 -0.12 2.23 -12.85
C GLY A 41 0.22 1.54 -14.16
N ILE A 42 -0.34 1.98 -15.28
CA ILE A 42 0.12 1.60 -16.63
C ILE A 42 0.97 2.76 -17.15
N GLY A 43 2.27 2.55 -17.31
CA GLY A 43 3.12 3.48 -18.04
C GLY A 43 2.70 3.52 -19.50
N GLN A 44 1.91 4.51 -19.90
CA GLN A 44 1.63 4.75 -21.32
C GLN A 44 2.81 5.46 -21.96
N ASN A 45 3.44 4.82 -22.94
CA ASN A 45 3.99 5.50 -24.11
C ASN A 45 4.14 4.52 -25.27
N ARG A 46 3.32 4.74 -26.32
CA ARG A 46 3.68 4.68 -27.75
C ARG A 46 2.41 4.77 -28.58
N PHE A 47 2.03 5.98 -28.99
CA PHE A 47 1.55 6.26 -30.34
C PHE A 47 1.84 7.73 -30.64
N GLY A 48 2.62 7.97 -31.70
CA GLY A 48 2.91 9.30 -32.20
C GLY A 48 1.62 9.99 -32.64
N GLY A 49 1.45 11.23 -32.16
CA GLY A 49 0.33 12.08 -32.54
C GLY A 49 0.50 13.44 -31.88
N THR A 50 0.93 14.42 -32.66
CA THR A 50 0.93 15.84 -32.28
C THR A 50 -0.49 16.29 -31.93
N SER A 51 -0.79 16.42 -30.64
CA SER A 51 -1.89 17.25 -30.13
C SER A 51 -1.74 17.38 -28.61
N HIS A 52 -1.46 18.61 -28.17
CA HIS A 52 -1.64 19.02 -26.78
C HIS A 52 -3.08 18.75 -26.34
N ASN A 53 -3.28 17.74 -25.49
CA ASN A 53 -4.35 17.66 -24.49
C ASN A 53 -4.11 16.42 -23.63
N ARG A 54 -3.23 16.56 -22.64
CA ARG A 54 -3.14 15.64 -21.51
C ARG A 54 -4.43 15.85 -20.69
N PRO A 55 -5.19 14.82 -20.30
CA PRO A 55 -6.37 15.01 -19.49
C PRO A 55 -5.93 15.64 -18.17
N THR A 56 -6.24 16.91 -17.99
CA THR A 56 -5.98 17.67 -16.78
C THR A 56 -6.94 17.15 -15.72
N ASN A 57 -6.44 16.33 -14.81
CA ASN A 57 -7.09 16.19 -13.52
C ASN A 57 -6.90 17.53 -12.79
N ASP A 58 -7.79 18.49 -13.04
CA ASP A 58 -7.81 19.87 -12.49
C ASP A 58 -8.02 19.95 -10.96
N ILE A 59 -7.65 18.90 -10.22
CA ILE A 59 -7.59 18.86 -8.75
C ILE A 59 -6.18 19.21 -8.25
N TYR A 60 -5.17 19.22 -9.14
CA TYR A 60 -3.80 19.50 -8.76
C TYR A 60 -3.46 20.96 -9.00
N ARG A 61 -3.04 21.64 -7.94
CA ARG A 61 -2.22 22.84 -8.07
C ARG A 61 -0.83 22.39 -8.53
N THR A 62 -0.67 22.02 -9.81
CA THR A 62 0.63 22.09 -10.48
C THR A 62 0.94 23.56 -10.71
N GLY A 63 1.03 24.32 -9.61
CA GLY A 63 1.50 25.69 -9.66
C GLY A 63 2.94 25.64 -10.13
N SER A 64 3.23 26.37 -11.20
CA SER A 64 4.56 26.92 -11.46
C SER A 64 5.13 27.45 -10.14
N GLY A 65 6.01 26.69 -9.48
CA GLY A 65 6.47 27.05 -8.13
C GLY A 65 6.93 25.92 -7.20
N PHE A 66 6.96 24.65 -7.62
CA PHE A 66 7.67 23.63 -6.83
C PHE A 66 9.18 23.87 -6.92
N SER A 67 9.74 24.56 -5.93
CA SER A 67 11.18 24.53 -5.66
C SER A 67 11.59 23.12 -5.21
N ASN A 68 12.72 22.61 -5.69
CA ASN A 68 13.34 21.36 -5.23
C ASN A 68 13.23 21.23 -3.70
N GLY A 69 12.42 20.27 -3.22
CA GLY A 69 12.28 19.94 -1.79
C GLY A 69 10.90 20.13 -1.15
N SER A 70 9.88 20.62 -1.86
CA SER A 70 8.51 20.64 -1.31
C SER A 70 7.75 19.36 -1.67
N ALA A 71 7.38 18.55 -0.68
CA ALA A 71 6.56 17.36 -0.90
C ALA A 71 5.20 17.74 -1.52
N PRO A 72 4.64 16.92 -2.43
CA PRO A 72 3.28 17.15 -2.94
C PRO A 72 2.30 17.10 -1.77
N VAL A 73 1.44 18.09 -1.67
CA VAL A 73 0.40 18.17 -0.64
C VAL A 73 -0.95 18.19 -1.34
N LEU A 74 -1.95 17.51 -0.80
CA LEU A 74 -3.33 17.61 -1.27
C LEU A 74 -3.76 19.09 -1.26
N ALA A 75 -4.77 19.44 -2.06
CA ALA A 75 -5.35 20.79 -2.05
C ALA A 75 -5.81 21.23 -0.64
N THR A 76 -6.06 20.26 0.25
CA THR A 76 -6.42 20.44 1.66
C THR A 76 -5.26 20.78 2.59
N GLY A 77 -4.02 20.82 2.09
CA GLY A 77 -2.83 20.99 2.93
C GLY A 77 -2.37 19.71 3.64
N LYS A 78 -3.03 18.57 3.41
CA LYS A 78 -2.64 17.26 3.97
C LYS A 78 -1.67 16.51 3.07
N GLU A 79 -0.75 15.78 3.68
CA GLU A 79 0.09 14.82 2.94
C GLU A 79 -0.77 13.74 2.28
N ARG A 80 -0.25 13.18 1.18
CA ARG A 80 -0.85 12.04 0.48
C ARG A 80 0.08 10.84 0.60
N PHE A 81 -0.42 9.76 1.19
CA PHE A 81 0.34 8.53 1.39
C PHE A 81 -0.07 7.45 0.40
N ALA A 82 0.86 6.54 0.11
CA ALA A 82 0.56 5.34 -0.62
C ALA A 82 1.27 4.10 -0.06
N TYR A 83 0.55 2.98 -0.12
CA TYR A 83 1.14 1.65 -0.14
C TYR A 83 1.36 1.24 -1.58
N VAL A 84 2.59 0.88 -1.91
CA VAL A 84 2.96 0.42 -3.24
C VAL A 84 3.43 -1.02 -3.13
N THR A 85 2.90 -1.89 -3.97
CA THR A 85 3.37 -3.25 -4.13
C THR A 85 3.54 -3.59 -5.61
N PHE A 86 4.46 -4.50 -5.90
CA PHE A 86 4.74 -4.94 -7.26
C PHE A 86 4.27 -6.38 -7.43
N LEU A 87 3.55 -6.61 -8.52
CA LEU A 87 3.26 -7.95 -8.99
C LEU A 87 4.33 -8.31 -10.03
N SER A 88 5.43 -8.92 -9.57
CA SER A 88 6.47 -9.43 -10.46
C SER A 88 6.14 -10.84 -10.95
N GLY A 89 6.08 -11.04 -12.26
CA GLY A 89 6.15 -12.37 -12.87
C GLY A 89 7.52 -12.94 -12.61
N THR A 90 7.69 -13.64 -11.49
CA THR A 90 8.98 -14.25 -11.14
C THR A 90 9.30 -15.40 -12.08
N VAL A 91 10.58 -15.80 -12.13
CA VAL A 91 11.07 -16.96 -12.90
C VAL A 91 10.32 -18.27 -12.62
N ASP A 92 9.60 -18.35 -11.49
CA ASP A 92 8.82 -19.51 -11.05
C ASP A 92 7.28 -19.29 -11.16
N ALA A 93 6.83 -18.37 -12.02
CA ALA A 93 5.40 -18.12 -12.23
C ALA A 93 4.71 -19.36 -12.85
N SER A 94 3.54 -19.72 -12.32
CA SER A 94 2.70 -20.79 -12.88
C SER A 94 1.74 -20.21 -13.92
N ASP A 95 1.43 -20.97 -14.97
CA ASP A 95 0.34 -20.64 -15.91
C ASP A 95 -1.03 -20.69 -15.22
N ASP A 96 -1.15 -21.50 -14.16
CA ASP A 96 -2.30 -21.47 -13.25
C ASP A 96 -2.09 -20.41 -12.16
N LEU A 97 -2.87 -19.34 -12.22
CA LEU A 97 -2.82 -18.24 -11.27
C LEU A 97 -3.12 -18.66 -9.82
N ASP A 98 -3.86 -19.75 -9.60
CA ASP A 98 -4.13 -20.27 -8.25
C ASP A 98 -2.92 -21.04 -7.66
N GLU A 99 -1.98 -21.43 -8.53
CA GLU A 99 -0.71 -22.07 -8.20
C GLU A 99 0.49 -21.10 -8.26
N ASP A 100 0.32 -19.91 -8.84
CA ASP A 100 1.32 -18.83 -8.77
C ASP A 100 1.36 -18.23 -7.35
N TYR A 101 2.38 -18.63 -6.60
CA TYR A 101 2.51 -18.21 -5.21
C TYR A 101 2.68 -16.70 -5.02
N TYR A 102 3.40 -16.01 -5.90
CA TYR A 102 3.61 -14.56 -5.78
C TYR A 102 2.33 -13.80 -6.15
N PHE A 103 1.60 -14.27 -7.16
CA PHE A 103 0.30 -13.75 -7.49
C PHE A 103 -0.68 -13.93 -6.33
N VAL A 104 -0.79 -15.14 -5.78
CA VAL A 104 -1.66 -15.44 -4.63
C VAL A 104 -1.25 -14.60 -3.41
N ALA A 105 0.04 -14.48 -3.11
CA ALA A 105 0.52 -13.66 -1.99
C ALA A 105 0.15 -12.19 -2.15
N THR A 106 0.38 -11.62 -3.34
CA THR A 106 0.04 -10.23 -3.64
C THR A 106 -1.46 -10.00 -3.52
N ARG A 107 -2.29 -10.95 -3.97
CA ARG A 107 -3.75 -10.89 -3.78
C ARG A 107 -4.15 -10.92 -2.32
N ILE A 108 -3.49 -11.74 -1.48
CA ILE A 108 -3.73 -11.74 -0.04
C ILE A 108 -3.39 -10.37 0.55
N LEU A 109 -2.24 -9.79 0.22
CA LEU A 109 -1.84 -8.45 0.71
C LEU A 109 -2.86 -7.38 0.30
N LEU A 110 -3.29 -7.36 -0.97
CA LEU A 110 -4.29 -6.40 -1.45
C LEU A 110 -5.63 -6.58 -0.74
N TRP A 111 -6.09 -7.83 -0.57
CA TRP A 111 -7.29 -8.12 0.21
C TRP A 111 -7.16 -7.66 1.66
N GLN A 112 -6.00 -7.85 2.29
CA GLN A 112 -5.74 -7.39 3.66
C GLN A 112 -5.78 -5.86 3.77
N LEU A 113 -5.22 -5.15 2.79
CA LEU A 113 -5.21 -3.68 2.76
C LEU A 113 -6.59 -3.08 2.44
N LEU A 114 -7.38 -3.73 1.59
CA LEU A 114 -8.61 -3.15 1.05
C LEU A 114 -9.89 -3.64 1.72
N HIS A 115 -9.91 -4.89 2.21
CA HIS A 115 -11.15 -5.60 2.50
C HIS A 115 -11.19 -6.23 3.89
N ASN A 116 -10.09 -6.78 4.40
CA ASN A 116 -10.09 -7.42 5.71
C ASN A 116 -10.31 -6.38 6.82
N PRO A 117 -11.40 -6.44 7.60
CA PRO A 117 -11.69 -5.46 8.64
C PRO A 117 -10.61 -5.32 9.72
N GLN A 118 -9.78 -6.35 9.92
CA GLN A 118 -8.72 -6.35 10.92
C GLN A 118 -7.46 -5.61 10.47
N THR A 119 -7.25 -5.44 9.16
CA THR A 119 -5.99 -4.93 8.60
C THR A 119 -6.18 -3.81 7.58
N ARG A 120 -7.42 -3.59 7.12
CA ARG A 120 -7.73 -2.62 6.07
C ARG A 120 -7.24 -1.22 6.44
N THR A 121 -6.72 -0.54 5.44
CA THR A 121 -6.24 0.83 5.57
C THR A 121 -7.37 1.85 5.41
N SER A 122 -7.15 3.08 5.90
CA SER A 122 -8.05 4.21 5.70
C SER A 122 -7.28 5.47 5.33
N GLY A 123 -7.68 6.14 4.24
CA GLY A 123 -7.06 7.40 3.81
C GLY A 123 -5.66 7.25 3.19
N ILE A 124 -5.25 6.03 2.84
CA ILE A 124 -3.99 5.72 2.17
C ILE A 124 -4.32 5.05 0.84
N ASP A 125 -3.71 5.53 -0.25
CA ASP A 125 -3.91 4.95 -1.57
C ASP A 125 -3.15 3.61 -1.68
N VAL A 126 -3.77 2.59 -2.25
CA VAL A 126 -3.12 1.30 -2.52
C VAL A 126 -2.85 1.21 -4.02
N VAL A 127 -1.57 1.06 -4.37
CA VAL A 127 -1.10 1.03 -5.76
C VAL A 127 -0.44 -0.32 -6.03
N THR A 128 -0.91 -0.99 -7.08
CA THR A 128 -0.29 -2.21 -7.59
C THR A 128 0.31 -1.90 -8.95
N ALA A 129 1.61 -2.12 -9.09
CA ALA A 129 2.32 -1.99 -10.35
C ALA A 129 2.48 -3.39 -10.98
N PRO A 130 1.86 -3.67 -12.14
CA PRO A 130 2.07 -4.92 -12.86
C PRO A 130 3.47 -4.92 -13.50
N SER A 131 4.20 -6.04 -13.38
CA SER A 131 5.47 -6.24 -14.10
C SER A 131 5.30 -6.91 -15.48
N SER A 132 4.06 -7.05 -15.97
CA SER A 132 3.75 -7.86 -17.16
C SER A 132 4.31 -7.26 -18.46
N THR A 133 4.66 -5.99 -18.44
CA THR A 133 5.74 -5.49 -19.29
C THR A 133 6.98 -5.54 -18.42
N PRO A 134 8.13 -6.07 -18.89
CA PRO A 134 9.40 -5.64 -18.34
C PRO A 134 9.27 -4.14 -18.32
N VAL A 135 9.09 -3.57 -17.12
CA VAL A 135 9.07 -2.13 -16.97
C VAL A 135 10.43 -1.83 -17.55
N ASP A 136 10.47 -1.20 -18.74
CA ASP A 136 11.70 -0.76 -19.38
C ASP A 136 12.60 -0.43 -18.21
N PHE A 137 13.71 -1.19 -18.05
CA PHE A 137 14.59 -0.98 -16.91
C PHE A 137 14.85 0.51 -16.82
N LEU A 138 15.33 1.04 -15.70
CA LEU A 138 15.72 2.45 -15.60
C LEU A 138 16.78 2.81 -16.67
N HIS A 139 16.32 2.99 -17.89
CA HIS A 139 17.03 3.11 -19.15
C HIS A 139 17.04 4.59 -19.39
N VAL A 140 18.02 5.21 -18.74
CA VAL A 140 18.44 6.56 -19.02
C VAL A 140 19.61 6.51 -20.00
N GLU A 141 19.92 7.63 -20.63
CA GLU A 141 21.11 7.71 -21.47
C GLU A 141 22.36 7.34 -20.65
N ASN A 142 23.17 6.38 -21.13
CA ASN A 142 24.35 5.83 -20.45
C ASN A 142 24.05 5.11 -19.12
N ASP A 143 22.99 4.29 -19.06
CA ASP A 143 22.59 3.51 -17.88
C ASP A 143 23.26 2.13 -17.79
N GLU A 144 24.25 1.80 -18.64
CA GLU A 144 24.95 0.51 -18.63
C GLU A 144 25.57 0.15 -17.27
N TRP A 145 25.78 1.15 -16.40
CA TRP A 145 26.26 0.96 -15.03
C TRP A 145 25.18 0.46 -14.05
N ILE A 146 23.89 0.56 -14.42
CA ILE A 146 22.74 0.12 -13.61
C ILE A 146 22.32 -1.28 -14.05
N HIS A 147 23.05 -2.27 -13.58
CA HIS A 147 22.66 -3.68 -13.74
C HIS A 147 22.79 -4.38 -12.40
N ALA A 148 21.89 -5.33 -12.15
CA ALA A 148 22.00 -6.12 -10.94
C ALA A 148 23.16 -7.10 -11.08
N ALA A 149 23.92 -7.31 -9.99
CA ALA A 149 25.00 -8.31 -9.98
C ALA A 149 24.47 -9.75 -10.12
N GLN A 150 23.17 -9.97 -9.90
CA GLN A 150 22.52 -11.28 -9.99
C GLN A 150 21.18 -11.10 -10.70
N HIS A 151 20.88 -11.93 -11.71
CA HIS A 151 19.64 -11.86 -12.49
C HIS A 151 18.36 -11.86 -11.65
N ARG A 152 18.36 -12.54 -10.49
CA ARG A 152 17.23 -12.53 -9.56
C ARG A 152 16.91 -11.16 -8.96
N TRP A 153 17.79 -10.18 -9.14
CA TRP A 153 17.62 -8.80 -8.67
C TRP A 153 17.28 -7.84 -9.81
N ASP A 154 17.15 -8.33 -11.04
CA ASP A 154 16.79 -7.52 -12.21
C ASP A 154 15.46 -6.79 -11.95
N ASP A 155 14.47 -7.50 -11.39
CA ASP A 155 13.16 -6.93 -11.03
C ASP A 155 13.20 -6.01 -9.79
N VAL A 156 14.25 -6.09 -8.95
CA VAL A 156 14.38 -5.23 -7.77
C VAL A 156 14.60 -3.78 -8.18
N MET A 157 15.28 -3.54 -9.30
CA MET A 157 15.50 -2.18 -9.81
C MET A 157 14.20 -1.50 -10.20
N THR A 158 13.19 -2.26 -10.65
CA THR A 158 11.84 -1.75 -10.91
C THR A 158 11.20 -1.13 -9.66
N LYS A 159 11.53 -1.62 -8.46
CA LYS A 159 11.03 -1.04 -7.20
C LYS A 159 11.47 0.43 -7.03
N LEU A 160 12.61 0.81 -7.61
CA LEU A 160 13.11 2.19 -7.55
C LEU A 160 12.21 3.18 -8.31
N ARG A 161 11.36 2.73 -9.24
CA ARG A 161 10.37 3.59 -9.92
C ARG A 161 9.37 4.23 -8.95
N ALA A 162 9.26 3.73 -7.71
CA ALA A 162 8.47 4.40 -6.68
C ALA A 162 8.93 5.83 -6.37
N TRP A 163 10.21 6.16 -6.58
CA TRP A 163 10.69 7.55 -6.46
C TRP A 163 10.11 8.49 -7.53
N GLU A 164 9.65 7.96 -8.66
CA GLU A 164 9.01 8.76 -9.72
C GLU A 164 7.55 9.07 -9.41
N MET A 165 6.96 8.43 -8.38
CA MET A 165 5.57 8.60 -7.96
C MET A 165 5.37 9.90 -7.15
N THR A 166 5.79 11.00 -7.74
CA THR A 166 5.84 12.38 -7.19
C THR A 166 4.47 13.00 -6.89
N GLN A 167 3.37 12.28 -7.13
CA GLN A 167 2.04 12.66 -6.62
C GLN A 167 1.80 12.29 -5.15
N TYR A 168 2.70 11.52 -4.53
CA TYR A 168 2.63 11.10 -3.12
C TYR A 168 3.71 11.77 -2.30
N SER A 169 3.37 12.22 -1.09
CA SER A 169 4.34 12.85 -0.17
C SER A 169 5.29 11.80 0.38
N ARG A 170 4.75 10.63 0.73
CA ARG A 170 5.49 9.50 1.30
C ARG A 170 4.88 8.19 0.81
N ILE A 171 5.76 7.23 0.53
CA ILE A 171 5.40 5.91 0.01
C ILE A 171 6.00 4.87 0.96
N LEU A 172 5.19 3.88 1.34
CA LEU A 172 5.70 2.64 1.91
C LEU A 172 5.62 1.56 0.83
N MET A 173 6.79 1.05 0.46
CA MET A 173 6.92 -0.10 -0.43
C MET A 173 6.69 -1.39 0.37
N LEU A 174 5.82 -2.26 -0.13
CA LEU A 174 5.51 -3.56 0.46
C LEU A 174 5.79 -4.65 -0.58
N ASP A 175 6.59 -5.65 -0.18
CA ASP A 175 6.79 -6.84 -0.99
C ASP A 175 5.48 -7.63 -1.06
N GLY A 176 5.18 -8.23 -2.22
CA GLY A 176 3.90 -8.91 -2.46
C GLY A 176 3.63 -10.09 -1.51
N ASP A 177 4.67 -10.64 -0.89
CA ASP A 177 4.64 -11.66 0.15
C ASP A 177 4.70 -11.09 1.58
N THR A 178 4.29 -9.83 1.75
CA THR A 178 4.00 -9.24 3.06
C THR A 178 2.61 -9.66 3.53
N MET A 179 2.50 -10.09 4.79
CA MET A 179 1.26 -10.49 5.44
C MET A 179 0.99 -9.63 6.66
N LEU A 180 -0.22 -9.08 6.76
CA LEU A 180 -0.63 -8.14 7.80
C LEU A 180 -1.38 -8.83 8.95
N ARG A 181 -1.13 -8.38 10.18
CA ARG A 181 -1.87 -8.78 11.38
C ARG A 181 -2.75 -7.67 11.93
N LEU A 182 -2.30 -6.43 11.74
CA LEU A 182 -2.95 -5.20 12.17
C LEU A 182 -2.87 -4.17 11.04
N PRO A 183 -3.66 -3.07 11.09
CA PRO A 183 -3.55 -2.00 10.12
C PRO A 183 -2.16 -1.36 10.16
N LEU A 184 -1.60 -1.05 8.99
CA LEU A 184 -0.27 -0.46 8.84
C LEU A 184 -0.28 1.07 8.89
N ASP A 185 -1.44 1.71 9.03
CA ASP A 185 -1.62 3.16 8.81
C ASP A 185 -0.68 4.02 9.67
N GLY A 186 -0.43 3.58 10.91
CA GLY A 186 0.46 4.26 11.86
C GLY A 186 1.94 4.31 11.45
N VAL A 187 2.36 3.56 10.41
CA VAL A 187 3.75 3.58 9.92
C VAL A 187 4.19 4.99 9.50
N PHE A 188 3.29 5.81 8.96
CA PHE A 188 3.59 7.18 8.57
C PHE A 188 3.66 8.14 9.76
N ASP A 189 3.22 7.73 10.95
CA ASP A 189 3.35 8.50 12.18
C ASP A 189 4.60 8.14 12.98
N ASP A 190 5.25 7.02 12.65
CA ASP A 190 6.49 6.60 13.27
C ASP A 190 7.58 7.67 13.13
N LYS A 191 8.38 7.83 14.18
CA LYS A 191 9.48 8.82 14.22
C LYS A 191 10.54 8.54 13.16
N GLY A 192 10.79 7.26 12.85
CA GLY A 192 11.69 6.82 11.79
C GLY A 192 11.11 7.05 10.38
N ALA A 193 9.81 7.28 10.26
CA ALA A 193 9.15 7.59 8.99
C ALA A 193 8.99 9.10 8.72
N LYS A 194 9.75 9.95 9.43
CA LYS A 194 9.76 11.41 9.24
C LYS A 194 10.99 11.84 8.44
N PRO A 195 10.87 12.81 7.50
CA PRO A 195 12.02 13.35 6.79
C PRO A 195 13.08 13.90 7.73
N LEU A 196 14.34 13.62 7.42
CA LEU A 196 15.52 14.11 8.15
C LEU A 196 16.26 15.13 7.29
N ALA A 197 16.94 16.08 7.94
CA ALA A 197 17.82 17.01 7.25
C ALA A 197 18.97 16.26 6.57
N THR A 198 19.21 16.57 5.30
CA THR A 198 20.33 15.99 4.56
C THR A 198 21.65 16.46 5.16
N LYS A 199 22.53 15.51 5.50
CA LYS A 199 23.84 15.82 6.06
C LYS A 199 24.68 16.55 5.01
N LYS A 200 25.12 17.76 5.33
CA LYS A 200 26.08 18.50 4.49
C LYS A 200 27.46 17.86 4.64
N LEU A 201 27.94 17.25 3.56
CA LEU A 201 29.30 16.72 3.48
C LEU A 201 30.17 17.74 2.75
N SER A 202 31.19 18.25 3.42
CA SER A 202 32.10 19.28 2.89
C SER A 202 32.93 18.82 1.69
N ASN A 203 33.03 17.50 1.50
CA ASN A 203 33.79 16.84 0.44
C ASN A 203 32.89 16.13 -0.58
N LEU A 204 31.59 16.44 -0.63
CA LEU A 204 30.71 15.88 -1.64
C LEU A 204 31.06 16.45 -3.02
N VAL A 205 31.56 15.59 -3.89
CA VAL A 205 31.75 15.91 -5.31
C VAL A 205 30.49 15.50 -6.05
N THR A 206 29.71 16.48 -6.52
CA THR A 206 28.56 16.20 -7.40
C THR A 206 29.09 15.69 -8.74
N LEU A 207 28.57 14.55 -9.20
CA LEU A 207 28.95 14.04 -10.52
C LEU A 207 28.31 14.89 -11.63
N PRO A 208 28.93 15.02 -12.81
CA PRO A 208 28.30 15.70 -13.94
C PRO A 208 26.93 15.07 -14.26
N GLY A 209 25.89 15.91 -14.29
CA GLY A 209 24.51 15.46 -14.55
C GLY A 209 23.67 15.12 -13.31
N GLU A 210 24.27 15.09 -12.12
CA GLU A 210 23.50 14.89 -10.88
C GLU A 210 22.81 16.17 -10.41
N ALA A 211 21.56 16.03 -9.98
CA ALA A 211 20.83 17.11 -9.32
C ALA A 211 21.43 17.41 -7.93
N PRO A 212 21.30 18.64 -7.42
CA PRO A 212 21.67 18.96 -6.04
C PRO A 212 20.93 18.07 -5.04
N LEU A 213 21.60 17.67 -3.96
CA LEU A 213 20.94 16.92 -2.88
C LEU A 213 19.76 17.72 -2.30
N PRO A 214 18.65 17.05 -1.94
CA PRO A 214 17.50 17.72 -1.34
C PRO A 214 17.87 18.24 0.07
N GLN A 215 17.13 19.24 0.56
CA GLN A 215 17.34 19.76 1.93
C GLN A 215 17.00 18.73 3.02
N THR A 216 16.01 17.88 2.72
CA THR A 216 15.58 16.78 3.58
C THR A 216 15.38 15.53 2.76
N TYR A 217 15.56 14.37 3.36
CA TYR A 217 15.29 13.07 2.74
C TYR A 217 14.56 12.16 3.72
N LEU A 218 13.80 11.21 3.18
CA LEU A 218 13.24 10.10 3.93
C LEU A 218 13.67 8.81 3.24
N LEU A 219 14.47 8.01 3.94
CA LEU A 219 14.72 6.63 3.61
C LEU A 219 14.66 5.86 4.91
N ALA A 220 13.58 5.11 5.09
CA ALA A 220 13.36 4.27 6.25
C ALA A 220 13.26 2.82 5.78
N SER A 221 13.89 1.93 6.51
CA SER A 221 13.77 0.49 6.32
C SER A 221 13.82 -0.16 7.69
N LEU A 222 13.09 -1.27 7.84
CA LEU A 222 13.24 -2.14 8.99
C LEU A 222 14.32 -3.16 8.66
N SER A 223 15.18 -3.48 9.63
CA SER A 223 16.00 -4.68 9.53
C SER A 223 15.06 -5.87 9.42
N GLU A 224 15.12 -6.60 8.30
CA GLU A 224 14.43 -7.86 8.13
C GLU A 224 14.77 -8.75 9.32
N VAL A 225 13.76 -9.09 10.12
CA VAL A 225 13.94 -10.02 11.24
C VAL A 225 14.09 -11.40 10.62
N ARG A 226 15.35 -11.81 10.43
CA ARG A 226 15.71 -13.08 9.79
C ARG A 226 15.28 -14.30 10.61
N ASP A 227 14.95 -14.12 11.90
CA ASP A 227 14.59 -15.21 12.78
C ASP A 227 13.10 -15.18 13.19
N SER A 228 12.49 -16.37 13.27
CA SER A 228 11.12 -16.53 13.76
C SER A 228 11.05 -16.54 15.29
N THR A 229 12.16 -16.18 15.98
CA THR A 229 12.23 -16.14 17.44
C THR A 229 11.55 -14.89 18.01
N HIS A 230 11.29 -13.90 17.14
CA HIS A 230 10.47 -12.76 17.50
C HIS A 230 9.07 -13.23 17.90
N ASP A 231 8.67 -12.80 19.09
CA ASP A 231 7.41 -13.20 19.70
C ASP A 231 6.23 -12.68 18.86
N PHE A 232 5.59 -13.60 18.14
CA PHE A 232 4.40 -13.35 17.34
C PHE A 232 3.30 -12.67 18.16
N ALA A 233 3.25 -12.83 19.48
CA ALA A 233 2.25 -12.18 20.33
C ALA A 233 2.59 -10.72 20.70
N LYS A 234 3.83 -10.25 20.56
CA LYS A 234 4.28 -8.95 21.08
C LYS A 234 4.19 -7.80 20.07
N GLY A 235 3.00 -7.58 19.51
CA GLY A 235 2.73 -6.39 18.69
C GLY A 235 3.34 -6.40 17.30
N LEU A 236 3.71 -7.58 16.78
CA LEU A 236 4.13 -7.75 15.39
C LEU A 236 2.98 -7.38 14.43
N VAL A 237 3.15 -6.32 13.65
CA VAL A 237 2.12 -5.75 12.76
C VAL A 237 2.09 -6.42 11.39
N SER A 238 3.25 -6.82 10.86
CA SER A 238 3.38 -7.51 9.57
C SER A 238 4.51 -8.53 9.59
N ILE A 239 4.47 -9.46 8.65
CA ILE A 239 5.51 -10.46 8.39
C ILE A 239 5.84 -10.41 6.90
N HIS A 240 7.11 -10.26 6.57
CA HIS A 240 7.61 -10.48 5.22
C HIS A 240 8.13 -11.92 5.15
N GLY A 241 7.53 -12.75 4.31
CA GLY A 241 8.00 -14.13 4.18
C GLY A 241 7.22 -14.96 3.17
N LYS A 242 7.97 -15.80 2.46
CA LYS A 242 7.42 -16.77 1.50
C LYS A 242 6.57 -17.82 2.22
N TRP A 243 5.26 -17.59 2.29
CA TRP A 243 4.32 -18.48 2.99
C TRP A 243 4.31 -19.93 2.44
N TRP A 244 4.77 -20.11 1.20
CA TRP A 244 4.85 -21.39 0.49
C TRP A 244 6.20 -22.10 0.64
N THR A 245 7.27 -21.38 1.02
CA THR A 245 8.63 -21.95 1.13
C THR A 245 8.98 -22.16 2.60
N GLN A 246 8.79 -23.40 3.08
CA GLN A 246 8.84 -23.74 4.49
C GLN A 246 10.23 -23.89 5.18
N PRO A 247 11.41 -23.92 4.52
CA PRO A 247 12.67 -24.02 5.27
C PRO A 247 13.07 -22.73 6.01
N TYR A 248 12.48 -21.58 5.67
CA TYR A 248 12.83 -20.27 6.29
C TYR A 248 11.91 -19.86 7.44
N LEU A 249 10.68 -20.37 7.44
CA LEU A 249 9.83 -20.37 8.61
C LEU A 249 10.25 -21.61 9.40
N TYR A 250 11.12 -21.44 10.40
CA TYR A 250 11.53 -22.50 11.34
C TYR A 250 10.29 -23.28 11.86
N GLU A 251 10.45 -24.36 12.63
CA GLU A 251 9.38 -25.27 13.14
C GLU A 251 8.19 -24.63 13.91
N ASN A 252 8.00 -23.31 13.83
CA ASN A 252 6.84 -22.53 14.21
C ASN A 252 5.59 -22.87 13.37
N GLU A 253 4.96 -23.99 13.72
CA GLU A 253 3.70 -24.45 13.13
C GLU A 253 2.53 -23.47 13.32
N GLU A 254 2.58 -22.62 14.36
CA GLU A 254 1.57 -21.58 14.57
C GLU A 254 1.59 -20.55 13.45
N VAL A 255 2.77 -20.00 13.13
CA VAL A 255 2.94 -19.05 12.03
C VAL A 255 2.55 -19.68 10.69
N LYS A 256 2.96 -20.93 10.43
CA LYS A 256 2.57 -21.65 9.20
C LYS A 256 1.06 -21.83 9.10
N ARG A 257 0.39 -22.17 10.19
CA ARG A 257 -1.09 -22.30 10.23
C ARG A 257 -1.76 -20.96 10.01
N TRP A 258 -1.23 -19.89 10.63
CA TRP A 258 -1.74 -18.53 10.46
C TRP A 258 -1.62 -18.06 9.00
N LEU A 259 -0.44 -18.22 8.38
CA LEU A 259 -0.22 -17.86 6.98
C LEU A 259 -1.17 -18.63 6.03
N ARG A 260 -1.31 -19.95 6.22
CA ARG A 260 -2.26 -20.75 5.43
C ARG A 260 -3.71 -20.31 5.61
N ARG A 261 -4.09 -19.89 6.83
CA ARG A 261 -5.43 -19.36 7.10
C ARG A 261 -5.70 -18.07 6.32
N GLN A 262 -4.72 -17.17 6.20
CA GLN A 262 -4.89 -15.92 5.42
C GLN A 262 -5.28 -16.21 3.96
N ARG A 263 -4.64 -17.22 3.34
CA ARG A 263 -5.00 -17.68 1.98
C ARG A 263 -6.47 -18.11 1.89
N TRP A 264 -6.93 -18.95 2.82
CA TRP A 264 -8.30 -19.47 2.78
C TRP A 264 -9.36 -18.40 3.06
N GLU A 265 -9.09 -17.47 3.99
CA GLU A 265 -9.97 -16.33 4.26
C GLU A 265 -10.12 -15.42 3.03
N MET A 266 -8.99 -15.08 2.40
CA MET A 266 -8.99 -14.32 1.15
C MET A 266 -9.75 -15.08 0.04
N LYS A 267 -9.55 -16.39 -0.10
CA LYS A 267 -10.20 -17.18 -1.15
C LYS A 267 -11.72 -17.18 -0.97
N GLY A 268 -12.20 -17.47 0.24
CA GLY A 268 -13.63 -17.46 0.52
C GLY A 268 -14.26 -16.08 0.28
N TRP A 269 -13.52 -15.00 0.53
CA TRP A 269 -13.98 -13.64 0.22
C TRP A 269 -14.14 -13.42 -1.30
N TYR A 270 -13.13 -13.76 -2.11
CA TYR A 270 -13.21 -13.60 -3.57
C TYR A 270 -14.26 -14.50 -4.20
N ASP A 271 -14.34 -15.77 -3.78
CA ASP A 271 -15.36 -16.71 -4.25
C ASP A 271 -16.78 -16.13 -4.01
N THR A 272 -17.01 -15.53 -2.83
CA THR A 272 -18.29 -14.89 -2.50
C THR A 272 -18.52 -13.61 -3.30
N TRP A 273 -17.46 -12.82 -3.52
CA TRP A 273 -17.53 -11.59 -4.31
C TRP A 273 -17.93 -11.90 -5.76
N ASP A 274 -17.27 -12.89 -6.38
CA ASP A 274 -17.52 -13.28 -7.76
C ASP A 274 -18.95 -13.81 -7.93
N LEU A 275 -19.44 -14.62 -6.98
CA LEU A 275 -20.84 -15.09 -6.97
C LEU A 275 -21.87 -13.95 -6.88
N ARG A 276 -21.52 -12.78 -6.33
CA ARG A 276 -22.42 -11.63 -6.23
C ARG A 276 -22.39 -10.72 -7.45
N HIS A 277 -21.37 -10.84 -8.29
CA HIS A 277 -21.12 -9.95 -9.43
C HIS A 277 -21.09 -10.68 -10.78
N ALA A 278 -21.34 -12.00 -10.78
CA ALA A 278 -21.63 -12.82 -11.96
C ALA A 278 -23.10 -12.68 -12.38
#